data_AF-A0A529LSE3-F1
#
_entry.id   AF-A0A529LSE3-F1
#
_cell.length_a   1.000
_cell.length_b   1.000
_cell.length_c   1.000
_cell.angle_alpha   90.00
_cell.angle_beta   90.00
_cell.angle_gamma   90.00
#
_symmetry.space_group_name_H-M   'P 1'
#
loop_
_entity.id
_entity.type
_entity.pdbx_description
1 polymer ?
#
loop_
_entity_poly.entity_id
_entity_poly.type
_entity_poly.pdbx_seq_one_letter_code
_entity_poly.pdbx_strand_id
1 'polypeptide(L)'
;SKKARPFLRYVHLEAQEHPRPLHHLWHNTVLPVDHPWWNTHACPNGWNCHCTLQSLSQRDIDRLLREGEKLKFEPVPGTETKYVNKRTGEITTVPDGIDPGWAYNPGKAGFSMIVKAAEAKMAEHVPD
;
A
#
# COMPACT_ATOMS: atom_id res chain seq x y z
N SER A 1 -8.29 12.47 9.27
CA SER A 1 -8.97 12.63 7.97
C SER A 1 -7.93 12.88 6.88
N LYS A 2 -8.25 12.60 5.61
CA LYS A 2 -7.37 12.88 4.46
C LYS A 2 -6.89 14.34 4.43
N LYS A 3 -7.75 15.30 4.79
CA LYS A 3 -7.38 16.73 4.87
C LYS A 3 -6.26 17.01 5.89
N ALA A 4 -6.31 16.35 7.05
CA ALA A 4 -5.32 16.58 8.11
C ALA A 4 -4.02 15.79 7.91
N ARG A 5 -4.10 14.62 7.26
CA ARG A 5 -2.96 13.72 7.03
C ARG A 5 -3.00 13.18 5.59
N PRO A 6 -2.65 14.03 4.60
CA PRO A 6 -2.85 13.72 3.18
C PRO A 6 -1.79 12.78 2.60
N PHE A 7 -0.76 12.40 3.35
CA PHE A 7 0.36 11.58 2.86
C PHE A 7 0.47 10.25 3.58
N LEU A 8 1.04 9.26 2.88
CA LEU A 8 1.48 7.99 3.42
C LEU A 8 2.98 7.83 3.19
N ARG A 9 3.70 7.26 4.16
CA ARG A 9 5.10 6.82 4.07
C ARG A 9 5.16 5.30 4.12
N TYR A 10 5.89 4.70 3.19
CA TYR A 10 6.25 3.28 3.27
C TYR A 10 7.40 3.09 4.27
N VAL A 11 7.16 2.28 5.31
CA VAL A 11 8.15 2.00 6.36
C VAL A 11 8.58 0.54 6.25
N HIS A 12 9.83 0.31 5.85
CA HIS A 12 10.44 -0.99 5.88
C HIS A 12 10.88 -1.30 7.30
N LEU A 13 10.54 -2.50 7.80
CA LEU A 13 11.05 -2.98 9.07
C LEU A 13 12.25 -3.89 8.82
N GLU A 14 13.39 -3.51 9.38
CA GLU A 14 14.64 -4.27 9.33
C GLU A 14 14.52 -5.65 10.03
N ALA A 15 15.56 -6.48 9.93
CA ALA A 15 15.70 -7.76 10.62
C ALA A 15 14.64 -8.83 10.29
N GLN A 16 14.12 -8.81 9.06
CA GLN A 16 13.29 -9.89 8.54
C GLN A 16 14.16 -11.11 8.25
N GLU A 17 13.68 -12.32 8.53
CA GLU A 17 14.39 -13.57 8.22
C GLU A 17 14.61 -13.75 6.69
N HIS A 18 13.65 -13.26 5.90
CA HIS A 18 13.70 -13.25 4.44
C HIS A 18 13.39 -11.85 3.91
N PRO A 19 14.34 -10.90 4.00
CA PRO A 19 14.09 -9.53 3.58
C PRO A 19 13.89 -9.49 2.07
N ARG A 20 12.83 -8.82 1.62
CA ARG A 20 12.62 -8.52 0.20
C ARG A 20 13.44 -7.27 -0.14
N PRO A 21 14.54 -7.34 -0.92
CA PRO A 21 15.46 -6.22 -1.09
C PRO A 21 14.80 -4.94 -1.64
N LEU A 22 13.79 -5.12 -2.51
CA LEU A 22 13.00 -4.02 -3.06
C LEU A 22 12.26 -3.21 -1.99
N HIS A 23 11.92 -3.81 -0.85
CA HIS A 23 11.23 -3.08 0.22
C HIS A 23 12.14 -2.07 0.90
N HIS A 24 13.44 -2.35 1.01
CA HIS A 24 14.42 -1.35 1.44
C HIS A 24 14.47 -0.18 0.45
N LEU A 25 14.40 -0.48 -0.86
CA LEU A 25 14.30 0.56 -1.89
C LEU A 25 13.01 1.37 -1.80
N TRP A 26 11.93 0.82 -1.26
CA TRP A 26 10.67 1.54 -1.07
C TRP A 26 10.60 2.32 0.23
N HIS A 27 11.43 2.01 1.22
CA HIS A 27 11.48 2.74 2.48
C HIS A 27 11.57 4.25 2.25
N ASN A 28 10.80 5.03 3.00
CA ASN A 28 10.74 6.48 2.89
C ASN A 28 10.13 7.04 1.60
N THR A 29 9.48 6.20 0.79
CA THR A 29 8.58 6.69 -0.26
C THR A 29 7.36 7.34 0.41
N VAL A 30 7.18 8.64 0.18
CA VAL A 30 6.12 9.47 0.73
C VAL A 30 5.27 10.01 -0.42
N LEU A 31 4.02 9.58 -0.50
CA LEU A 31 3.12 9.96 -1.59
C LEU A 31 1.76 10.38 -1.04
N PRO A 32 0.97 11.15 -1.80
CA PRO A 32 -0.43 11.41 -1.45
C PRO A 32 -1.18 10.10 -1.18
N VAL A 33 -2.12 10.11 -0.25
CA VAL A 33 -2.89 8.90 0.16
C VAL A 33 -3.64 8.23 -0.99
N ASP A 34 -4.02 9.00 -2.02
CA ASP A 34 -4.73 8.49 -3.20
C ASP A 34 -3.80 8.16 -4.39
N HIS A 35 -2.48 8.29 -4.21
CA HIS A 35 -1.55 8.04 -5.30
C HIS A 35 -1.67 6.58 -5.80
N PRO A 36 -1.72 6.35 -7.12
CA PRO A 36 -2.02 5.03 -7.69
C PRO A 36 -1.00 3.94 -7.31
N TRP A 37 0.23 4.31 -6.94
CA TRP A 37 1.24 3.38 -6.43
C TRP A 37 0.73 2.55 -5.23
N TRP A 38 -0.10 3.16 -4.37
CA TRP A 38 -0.69 2.48 -3.23
C TRP A 38 -1.74 1.43 -3.60
N ASN A 39 -2.19 1.35 -4.86
CA ASN A 39 -3.14 0.33 -5.28
C ASN A 39 -2.53 -1.08 -5.19
N THR A 40 -1.21 -1.19 -5.31
CA THR A 40 -0.51 -2.48 -5.28
C THR A 40 0.54 -2.56 -4.18
N HIS A 41 1.19 -1.44 -3.80
CA HIS A 41 2.31 -1.43 -2.85
C HIS A 41 1.88 -1.14 -1.39
N ALA A 42 0.59 -1.31 -1.09
CA ALA A 42 0.08 -1.11 0.27
C ALA A 42 0.34 -2.35 1.12
N CYS A 43 0.99 -2.16 2.27
CA CYS A 43 1.33 -3.25 3.18
C CYS A 43 0.07 -3.99 3.70
N PRO A 44 0.16 -5.32 3.95
CA PRO A 44 1.32 -6.20 3.71
C PRO A 44 1.50 -6.53 2.22
N ASN A 45 2.74 -6.75 1.79
CA ASN A 45 3.07 -7.09 0.39
C ASN A 45 3.35 -8.60 0.18
N GLY A 46 2.96 -9.44 1.14
CA GLY A 46 3.25 -10.86 1.11
C GLY A 46 3.22 -11.50 2.48
N TRP A 47 3.38 -12.82 2.50
CA TRP A 47 3.52 -13.55 3.75
C TRP A 47 4.77 -13.09 4.51
N ASN A 48 4.66 -13.00 5.83
CA ASN A 48 5.72 -12.52 6.71
C ASN A 48 6.31 -11.15 6.28
N CYS A 49 5.49 -10.27 5.71
CA CYS A 49 5.88 -8.88 5.48
C CYS A 49 5.53 -8.04 6.71
N HIS A 50 6.55 -7.49 7.38
CA HIS A 50 6.36 -6.61 8.55
C HIS A 50 6.48 -5.11 8.22
N CYS A 51 6.52 -4.76 6.93
CA CYS A 51 6.49 -3.36 6.51
C CYS A 51 5.14 -2.72 6.86
N THR A 52 5.12 -1.40 7.04
CA THR A 52 3.90 -0.66 7.40
C THR A 52 3.72 0.59 6.55
N LEU A 53 2.49 1.12 6.56
CA LEU A 53 2.17 2.44 6.03
C LEU A 53 1.97 3.41 7.19
N GLN A 54 2.76 4.47 7.23
CA GLN A 54 2.64 5.53 8.21
C GLN A 54 1.87 6.72 7.61
N SER A 55 0.74 7.08 8.20
CA SER A 55 0.01 8.31 7.82
C SER A 55 0.74 9.54 8.33
N LEU A 56 0.92 10.56 7.48
CA LEU A 56 1.68 11.77 7.77
C LEU A 56 0.89 13.05 7.47
N SER A 57 1.08 14.05 8.34
CA SER A 57 0.79 15.46 8.04
C SER A 57 2.04 16.15 7.47
N GLN A 58 1.89 17.35 6.91
CA GLN A 58 3.05 18.15 6.48
C GLN A 58 4.02 18.41 7.63
N ARG A 59 3.52 18.72 8.83
CA ARG A 59 4.35 18.90 10.02
C ARG A 59 5.19 17.66 10.36
N ASP A 60 4.63 16.46 10.15
CA ASP A 60 5.38 15.22 10.38
C ASP A 60 6.50 15.04 9.34
N ILE A 61 6.24 15.37 8.07
CA ILE A 61 7.25 15.38 7.01
C ILE A 61 8.38 16.35 7.36
N ASP A 62 8.05 17.58 7.73
CA ASP A 62 9.05 18.58 8.09
C ASP A 62 9.88 18.15 9.31
N ARG A 63 9.26 17.47 10.29
CA ARG A 63 9.97 16.88 11.44
C ARG A 63 10.95 15.81 11.00
N LEU A 64 10.50 14.83 10.21
CA LEU A 64 11.34 13.73 9.74
C LEU A 64 12.54 14.25 8.92
N LEU A 65 12.34 15.24 8.05
CA LEU A 65 13.42 15.88 7.31
C LEU A 65 14.44 16.57 8.24
N ARG A 66 13.98 17.25 9.30
CA ARG A 66 14.89 17.83 10.31
C ARG A 66 15.64 16.77 11.11
N GLU A 67 15.04 15.61 11.33
CA GLU A 67 15.66 14.46 11.99
C GLU A 67 16.65 13.71 11.07
N GLY A 68 16.77 14.11 9.80
CA GLY A 68 17.73 13.56 8.85
C GLY A 68 17.21 12.40 8.01
N GLU A 69 15.91 12.13 8.03
CA GLU A 69 15.30 11.09 7.20
C GLU A 69 15.38 11.43 5.71
N LYS A 70 15.79 10.45 4.90
CA LYS A 70 15.87 10.59 3.44
C LYS A 70 14.53 10.25 2.80
N LEU A 71 13.60 11.20 2.81
CA LEU A 71 12.27 11.04 2.20
C LEU A 71 12.35 11.14 0.67
N LYS A 72 11.56 10.31 -0.02
CA LYS A 72 11.39 10.31 -1.48
C LYS A 72 9.96 10.65 -1.81
N PHE A 73 9.75 11.69 -2.62
CA PHE A 73 8.40 12.17 -2.96
C PHE A 73 7.90 11.69 -4.33
N GLU A 74 8.69 10.85 -4.99
CA GLU A 74 8.34 10.19 -6.25
C GLU A 74 8.22 8.67 -6.03
N PRO A 75 7.32 7.99 -6.75
CA PRO A 75 7.23 6.54 -6.67
C PRO A 75 8.51 5.90 -7.20
N VAL A 76 8.95 4.83 -6.55
CA VAL A 76 10.09 4.05 -7.04
C VAL A 76 9.63 3.28 -8.28
N PRO A 77 10.29 3.45 -9.44
CA PRO A 77 9.97 2.66 -10.63
C PRO A 77 10.13 1.17 -10.34
N GLY A 78 9.20 0.37 -10.86
CA GLY A 78 9.19 -1.07 -10.68
C GLY A 78 8.95 -1.79 -12.00
N THR A 79 9.34 -3.06 -12.03
CA THR A 79 9.01 -4.03 -13.07
C THR A 79 7.94 -4.98 -12.56
N GLU A 80 7.45 -5.85 -13.44
CA GLU A 80 6.46 -6.87 -13.10
C GLU A 80 7.04 -8.28 -13.30
N THR A 81 6.65 -9.19 -12.42
CA THR A 81 7.00 -10.60 -12.49
C THR A 81 5.75 -11.42 -12.78
N LYS A 82 5.89 -12.41 -13.67
CA LYS A 82 4.88 -13.44 -13.90
C LYS A 82 5.05 -14.56 -12.89
N TYR A 83 4.01 -14.82 -12.12
CA TYR A 83 3.94 -15.95 -11.21
C TYR A 83 3.02 -17.04 -11.77
N VAL A 84 3.52 -18.27 -11.79
CA VAL A 84 2.73 -19.45 -12.19
C VAL A 84 2.27 -20.17 -10.93
N ASN A 85 0.96 -20.24 -10.73
CA ASN A 85 0.38 -21.07 -9.69
C ASN A 85 0.55 -22.54 -10.08
N LYS A 86 1.51 -23.23 -9.45
CA LYS A 86 1.83 -24.63 -9.76
C LYS A 86 0.66 -25.60 -9.57
N ARG A 87 -0.35 -25.24 -8.76
CA ARG A 87 -1.53 -26.07 -8.51
C ARG A 87 -2.59 -25.96 -9.60
N THR A 88 -2.81 -24.76 -10.14
CA THR A 88 -3.89 -24.50 -11.12
C THR A 88 -3.39 -24.24 -12.54
N GLY A 89 -2.09 -23.99 -12.72
CA GLY A 89 -1.50 -23.56 -14.00
C GLY A 89 -1.76 -22.09 -14.34
N GLU A 90 -2.50 -21.36 -13.49
CA GLU A 90 -2.83 -19.96 -13.71
C GLU A 90 -1.59 -19.06 -13.63
N ILE A 91 -1.49 -18.11 -14.55
CA ILE A 91 -0.41 -17.12 -14.57
C ILE A 91 -0.98 -15.78 -14.11
N THR A 92 -0.36 -15.22 -13.08
CA THR A 92 -0.67 -13.88 -12.57
C THR A 92 0.53 -12.97 -12.75
N THR A 93 0.28 -11.71 -13.09
CA THR A 93 1.32 -10.68 -13.19
C THR A 93 1.19 -9.75 -12.00
N VAL A 94 2.27 -9.56 -11.27
CA VAL A 94 2.33 -8.72 -10.07
C VAL A 94 3.59 -7.85 -10.10
N PRO A 95 3.57 -6.66 -9.46
CA PRO A 95 4.79 -5.87 -9.31
C PRO A 95 5.88 -6.65 -8.56
N ASP A 96 7.13 -6.42 -8.95
CA ASP A 96 8.26 -7.08 -8.31
C ASP A 96 8.31 -6.78 -6.82
N GLY A 97 8.64 -7.80 -6.02
CA GLY A 97 8.69 -7.68 -4.57
C GLY A 97 7.33 -7.77 -3.87
N ILE A 98 6.25 -8.07 -4.60
CA ILE A 98 4.92 -8.31 -4.03
C ILE A 98 4.48 -9.74 -4.34
N ASP A 99 4.06 -10.47 -3.32
CA ASP A 99 3.61 -11.85 -3.52
C ASP A 99 2.24 -11.87 -4.25
N PRO A 100 1.98 -12.89 -5.09
CA PRO A 100 0.67 -13.13 -5.68
C PRO A 100 -0.43 -13.18 -4.61
N GLY A 101 -1.55 -12.50 -4.88
CA GLY A 101 -2.65 -12.35 -3.91
C GLY A 101 -2.49 -11.19 -2.93
N TRP A 102 -1.34 -10.50 -2.91
CA TRP A 102 -1.12 -9.27 -2.13
C TRP A 102 -0.95 -8.02 -2.99
N ALA A 103 -0.96 -8.16 -4.32
CA ALA A 103 -0.90 -7.04 -5.28
C ALA A 103 -2.21 -6.26 -5.38
N TYR A 104 -2.78 -5.86 -4.24
CA TYR A 104 -3.95 -5.01 -4.10
C TYR A 104 -3.86 -4.20 -2.80
N ASN A 105 -4.69 -3.17 -2.65
CA ASN A 105 -4.73 -2.39 -1.42
C ASN A 105 -5.83 -2.91 -0.47
N PRO A 106 -5.50 -3.58 0.65
CA PRO A 106 -6.49 -4.16 1.55
C PRO A 106 -7.34 -3.10 2.24
N GLY A 107 -6.76 -1.95 2.60
CA GLY A 107 -7.51 -0.85 3.22
C GLY A 107 -8.56 -0.25 2.27
N LYS A 108 -8.20 -0.07 1.00
CA LYS A 108 -9.10 0.42 -0.05
C LYS A 108 -10.18 -0.60 -0.38
N ALA A 109 -9.82 -1.88 -0.48
CA ALA A 109 -10.77 -2.97 -0.74
C ALA A 109 -11.81 -3.07 0.39
N GLY A 110 -11.35 -3.07 1.65
CA GLY A 110 -12.25 -3.09 2.82
C GLY A 110 -13.19 -1.90 2.85
N PHE A 111 -12.68 -0.68 2.62
CA PHE A 111 -13.50 0.52 2.56
C PHE A 111 -14.54 0.47 1.44
N SER A 112 -14.16 0.01 0.24
CA SER A 112 -15.10 -0.12 -0.89
C SER A 112 -16.25 -1.06 -0.58
N MET A 113 -16.01 -2.15 0.15
CA MET A 113 -17.06 -3.07 0.57
C MET A 113 -18.04 -2.43 1.55
N ILE A 114 -17.54 -1.61 2.49
CA ILE A 114 -18.38 -0.87 3.43
C ILE A 114 -19.26 0.14 2.70
N VAL A 115 -18.69 0.89 1.75
CA VAL A 115 -19.44 1.86 0.93
C VAL A 115 -20.56 1.17 0.15
N LYS A 116 -20.24 0.08 -0.55
CA LYS A 116 -21.24 -0.71 -1.30
C LYS A 116 -22.37 -1.21 -0.41
N ALA A 117 -22.04 -1.69 0.79
CA ALA A 117 -23.05 -2.14 1.75
C ALA A 117 -23.93 -1.00 2.25
N ALA A 118 -23.38 0.21 2.45
CA ALA A 118 -24.14 1.39 2.83
C ALA A 118 -25.07 1.87 1.70
N GLU A 119 -24.56 1.94 0.46
CA GLU A 119 -25.34 2.29 -0.73
C GLU A 119 -26.52 1.34 -0.95
N ALA A 120 -26.28 0.03 -0.83
CA ALA A 120 -27.34 -0.98 -0.95
C ALA A 120 -28.44 -0.79 0.10
N LYS A 121 -28.08 -0.54 1.38
CA LYS A 121 -29.05 -0.27 2.45
C LYS A 121 -29.85 1.01 2.21
N MET A 122 -29.22 2.06 1.69
CA MET A 122 -29.90 3.32 1.37
C MET A 122 -30.88 3.15 0.21
N ALA A 123 -30.52 2.36 -0.81
CA ALA A 123 -31.39 2.07 -1.95
C ALA A 123 -32.63 1.22 -1.55
N GLU A 124 -32.49 0.34 -0.55
CA GLU A 124 -33.60 -0.45 -0.01
C GLU A 124 -34.55 0.39 0.87
N HIS A 125 -34.10 1.54 1.38
CA HIS A 125 -34.86 2.39 2.31
C HIS A 125 -35.39 3.68 1.67
N VAL A 126 -35.52 3.75 0.34
CA VAL A 126 -36.20 4.86 -0.34
C VAL A 126 -37.71 4.70 -0.11
N PRO A 127 -38.36 5.55 0.71
CA PRO A 127 -39.80 5.50 0.89
C PRO A 127 -40.52 6.06 -0.35
N ASP A 128 -41.69 5.50 -0.66
CA ASP A 128 -42.61 5.94 -1.72
C ASP A 128 -43.04 7.41 -1.58
#